data_AF-A0AAW5FJE3-F1
#
_entry.id   AF-A0AAW5FJE3-F1
#
_cell.length_a   1.000
_cell.length_b   1.000
_cell.length_c   1.000
_cell.angle_alpha   90.00
_cell.angle_beta   90.00
_cell.angle_gamma   90.00
#
_symmetry.space_group_name_H-M   'P 1'
#
loop_
_entity.id
_entity.type
_entity.pdbx_description
1 polymer ?
#
loop_
_entity_poly.entity_id
_entity_poly.type
_entity_poly.pdbx_seq_one_letter_code
_entity_poly.pdbx_strand_id
1 'polypeptide(L)'
;MTGHGEREFREGLVVRFYPKGSDPWIGNFVGGIFDCTTVLDHPNGRDVIVVACGDTCIIDPEHHAIRDRIASDTGQVIAVPALGLVVFQGLVDFSAVRSDDL
;
A
#
# COMPACT_ATOMS: atom_id res chain seq x y z
N MET A 1 -17.11 28.02 5.56
CA MET A 1 -16.11 27.40 6.47
C MET A 1 -16.21 25.90 6.26
N THR A 2 -15.39 25.34 5.37
CA THR A 2 -15.47 23.92 4.96
C THR A 2 -14.05 23.38 4.85
N GLY A 3 -13.75 22.36 5.65
CA GLY A 3 -12.41 21.88 5.96
C GLY A 3 -11.76 21.08 4.85
N HIS A 4 -11.03 21.77 3.97
CA HIS A 4 -10.14 21.15 2.98
C HIS A 4 -8.66 21.17 3.40
N GLY A 5 -8.27 21.94 4.43
CA GLY A 5 -6.86 22.23 4.71
C GLY A 5 -6.06 21.16 5.47
N GLU A 6 -6.69 20.19 6.13
CA GLU A 6 -5.94 19.28 7.03
C GLU A 6 -5.33 18.06 6.33
N ARG A 7 -5.78 17.70 5.12
CA ARG A 7 -5.20 16.59 4.34
C ARG A 7 -4.14 17.01 3.32
N GLU A 8 -4.02 18.30 3.02
CA GLU A 8 -3.13 18.81 1.95
C GLU A 8 -1.66 18.96 2.38
N PHE A 9 -1.34 18.81 3.68
CA PHE A 9 0.01 19.02 4.23
C PHE A 9 0.64 17.78 4.88
N ARG A 10 0.10 16.58 4.64
CA ARG A 10 0.78 15.35 5.07
C ARG A 10 1.77 14.92 3.99
N GLU A 11 3.04 14.80 4.36
CA GLU A 11 4.08 14.21 3.51
C GLU A 11 3.72 12.75 3.25
N GLY A 12 3.06 12.50 2.12
CA GLY A 12 2.73 11.16 1.64
C GLY A 12 3.87 10.54 0.83
N LEU A 13 3.72 9.28 0.45
CA LEU A 13 4.61 8.64 -0.52
C LEU A 13 4.28 9.17 -1.92
N VAL A 14 5.23 9.87 -2.54
CA VAL A 14 5.11 10.35 -3.92
C VAL A 14 5.79 9.37 -4.86
N VAL A 15 5.03 8.81 -5.81
CA VAL A 15 5.51 7.80 -6.75
C VAL A 15 5.33 8.31 -8.18
N ARG A 16 6.38 8.19 -8.99
CA ARG A 16 6.31 8.45 -10.43
C ARG A 16 6.14 7.13 -11.17
N PHE A 17 5.11 7.05 -12.01
CA PHE A 17 4.80 5.90 -12.84
C PHE A 17 5.22 6.15 -14.29
N TYR A 18 5.68 5.08 -14.96
CA TYR A 18 6.14 5.10 -16.35
C TYR A 18 5.34 4.08 -17.17
N PRO A 19 4.06 4.37 -17.50
CA PRO A 19 3.27 3.51 -18.37
C PRO A 19 3.87 3.43 -19.78
N LYS A 20 3.53 2.37 -20.50
CA LYS A 20 3.99 2.11 -21.87
C LYS A 20 3.17 2.88 -22.91
N GLY A 21 1.88 3.08 -22.64
CA GLY A 21 0.93 3.69 -23.60
C GLY A 21 0.66 5.17 -23.40
N SER A 22 1.15 5.79 -22.32
CA SER A 22 0.88 7.19 -21.97
C SER A 22 2.12 7.88 -21.37
N ASP A 23 2.00 9.19 -21.15
CA ASP A 23 3.05 9.97 -20.52
C ASP A 23 3.24 9.59 -19.04
N PRO A 24 4.47 9.68 -18.51
CA PRO A 24 4.72 9.49 -17.08
C PRO A 24 3.88 10.42 -16.21
N TRP A 25 3.41 9.90 -15.09
CA TRP A 25 2.57 10.66 -14.15
C TRP A 25 3.00 10.42 -12.71
N ILE A 26 2.54 11.29 -11.80
CA ILE A 26 2.88 11.24 -10.39
C ILE A 26 1.61 11.00 -9.56
N GLY A 27 1.66 9.99 -8.69
CA GLY A 27 0.66 9.76 -7.65
C GLY A 27 1.20 10.18 -6.28
N ASN A 28 0.36 10.81 -5.47
CA ASN A 28 0.66 11.13 -4.07
C ASN A 28 -0.25 10.30 -3.15
N PHE A 29 0.36 9.49 -2.28
CA PHE A 29 -0.32 8.55 -1.41
C PHE A 29 -0.13 8.95 0.05
N VAL A 30 -1.18 9.54 0.64
CA VAL A 30 -1.12 10.17 1.98
C VAL A 30 -1.12 9.15 3.14
N GLY A 31 -1.47 7.89 2.86
CA GLY A 31 -1.25 6.77 3.77
C GLY A 31 -1.94 6.81 5.15
N GLY A 32 -1.67 5.76 5.93
CA GLY A 32 -2.13 5.59 7.31
C GLY A 32 -1.24 6.24 8.37
N ILE A 33 -1.10 5.56 9.51
CA ILE A 33 -0.29 5.97 10.67
C ILE A 33 0.90 5.03 10.93
N PHE A 34 1.09 4.03 10.07
CA PHE A 34 2.15 3.04 10.22
C PHE A 34 3.41 3.49 9.48
N ASP A 35 4.58 2.95 9.86
CA ASP A 35 5.85 3.35 9.25
C ASP A 35 6.13 2.61 7.92
N CYS A 36 5.39 1.55 7.61
CA CYS A 36 5.63 0.73 6.42
C CYS A 36 5.34 1.52 5.14
N THR A 37 6.37 1.80 4.35
CA THR A 37 6.27 2.50 3.08
C THR A 37 7.16 1.84 2.04
N THR A 38 6.59 1.42 0.91
CA THR A 38 7.34 0.77 -0.17
C THR A 38 6.56 0.78 -1.49
N VAL A 39 7.27 0.54 -2.60
CA VAL A 39 6.70 0.34 -3.94
C VAL A 39 7.29 -0.95 -4.52
N LEU A 40 6.44 -1.81 -5.06
CA LEU A 40 6.82 -3.12 -5.59
C LEU A 40 6.08 -3.37 -6.90
N ASP A 41 6.71 -4.13 -7.80
CA ASP A 41 5.99 -4.68 -8.95
C ASP A 41 4.93 -5.67 -8.46
N HIS A 42 3.71 -5.57 -9.00
CA HIS A 42 2.72 -6.60 -8.75
C HIS A 42 3.15 -7.89 -9.47
N PRO A 43 2.98 -9.08 -8.86
CA PRO A 43 3.34 -10.35 -9.50
C PRO A 43 2.67 -10.66 -10.84
N ASN A 44 1.69 -9.84 -11.26
CA ASN A 44 1.04 -9.97 -12.57
C ASN A 44 1.83 -9.29 -13.70
N GLY A 45 2.93 -8.61 -13.39
CA GLY A 45 3.82 -7.96 -14.35
C GLY A 45 3.24 -6.71 -15.03
N ARG A 46 2.11 -6.19 -14.54
CA ARG A 46 1.43 -5.00 -15.10
C ARG A 46 1.17 -3.93 -14.06
N ASP A 47 0.63 -4.34 -12.92
CA ASP A 47 0.21 -3.42 -11.87
C ASP A 47 1.39 -3.14 -10.93
N VAL A 48 1.23 -2.10 -10.10
CA VAL A 48 2.22 -1.72 -9.07
C VAL A 48 1.54 -1.76 -7.72
N ILE A 49 2.22 -2.36 -6.74
CA ILE A 49 1.80 -2.32 -5.34
C ILE A 49 2.45 -1.09 -4.71
N VAL A 50 1.63 -0.23 -4.10
CA VAL A 50 2.09 0.92 -3.32
C VAL A 50 1.63 0.73 -1.89
N VAL A 51 2.57 0.76 -0.95
CA VAL A 51 2.31 0.83 0.49
C VAL A 51 2.73 2.20 0.97
N ALA A 52 1.77 2.99 1.44
CA ALA A 52 2.00 4.32 1.99
C ALA A 52 1.54 4.35 3.45
N CYS A 53 2.48 4.43 4.37
CA CYS A 53 2.22 4.41 5.81
C CYS A 53 1.25 3.28 6.25
N GLY A 54 1.44 2.08 5.71
CA GLY A 54 0.63 0.87 5.92
C GLY A 54 -0.66 0.74 5.10
N ASP A 55 -1.07 1.78 4.37
CA ASP A 55 -2.17 1.70 3.39
C ASP A 55 -1.65 1.09 2.09
N THR A 56 -2.16 -0.08 1.74
CA THR A 56 -1.69 -0.90 0.62
C THR A 56 -2.70 -0.88 -0.51
N CYS A 57 -2.27 -0.36 -1.66
CA CYS A 57 -3.07 -0.21 -2.87
C CYS A 57 -2.40 -0.93 -4.05
N ILE A 58 -3.23 -1.43 -4.97
CA ILE A 58 -2.81 -1.90 -6.30
C ILE A 58 -3.13 -0.79 -7.30
N ILE A 59 -2.13 -0.35 -8.04
CA ILE A 59 -2.19 0.73 -9.02
C ILE A 59 -2.10 0.15 -10.42
N ASP A 60 -2.98 0.59 -11.32
CA ASP A 60 -2.83 0.42 -12.77
C ASP A 60 -2.11 1.67 -13.33
N PRO A 61 -0.81 1.55 -13.70
CA PRO A 61 -0.07 2.68 -14.25
C PRO A 61 -0.64 3.18 -15.59
N GLU A 62 -1.20 2.29 -16.41
CA GLU A 62 -1.66 2.63 -17.76
C GLU A 62 -2.94 3.47 -17.73
N HIS A 63 -3.83 3.22 -16.76
CA HIS A 63 -5.12 3.91 -16.64
C HIS A 63 -5.16 4.95 -15.52
N HIS A 64 -4.01 5.22 -14.87
CA HIS A 64 -3.89 6.22 -13.81
C HIS A 64 -4.88 5.97 -12.66
N ALA A 65 -5.07 4.70 -12.29
CA ALA A 65 -6.17 4.28 -11.41
C ALA A 65 -5.69 3.39 -10.26
N ILE A 66 -6.33 3.53 -9.10
CA ILE A 66 -6.27 2.53 -8.03
C ILE A 66 -7.23 1.42 -8.42
N ARG A 67 -6.71 0.21 -8.63
CA ARG A 67 -7.53 -0.98 -8.91
C ARG A 67 -8.17 -1.53 -7.65
N ASP A 68 -7.40 -1.58 -6.56
CA ASP A 68 -7.83 -2.15 -5.30
C ASP A 68 -7.08 -1.54 -4.10
N ARG A 69 -7.71 -1.61 -2.94
CA ARG A 69 -7.15 -1.28 -1.62
C ARG A 69 -7.24 -2.54 -0.77
N ILE A 70 -6.10 -3.17 -0.55
CA ILE A 70 -6.08 -4.54 -0.01
C ILE A 70 -5.82 -4.62 1.50
N ALA A 71 -5.21 -3.59 2.09
CA ALA A 71 -4.98 -3.49 3.53
C ALA A 71 -4.76 -2.04 3.95
N SER A 72 -5.07 -1.69 5.21
CA SER A 72 -4.83 -0.35 5.77
C SER A 72 -3.87 -0.33 6.97
N ASP A 73 -3.35 -1.50 7.35
CA ASP A 73 -2.56 -1.76 8.55
C ASP A 73 -1.29 -2.57 8.26
N THR A 74 -0.80 -2.52 7.02
CA THR A 74 0.41 -3.26 6.64
C THR A 74 1.60 -2.76 7.45
N GLY A 75 2.14 -3.62 8.32
CA GLY A 75 3.34 -3.35 9.11
C GLY A 75 4.62 -3.80 8.40
N GLN A 76 4.54 -4.86 7.61
CA GLN A 76 5.68 -5.38 6.84
C GLN A 76 5.24 -5.94 5.48
N VAL A 77 6.12 -5.80 4.48
CA VAL A 77 5.96 -6.41 3.16
C VAL A 77 7.13 -7.33 2.87
N ILE A 78 6.83 -8.54 2.41
CA ILE A 78 7.83 -9.56 2.06
C ILE A 78 7.57 -10.00 0.62
N ALA A 79 8.43 -9.59 -0.30
CA ALA A 79 8.42 -10.12 -1.66
C ALA A 79 9.00 -11.54 -1.65
N VAL A 80 8.31 -12.48 -2.30
CA VAL A 80 8.76 -13.86 -2.49
C VAL A 80 8.80 -14.17 -3.99
N PRO A 81 9.83 -13.67 -4.72
CA PRO A 81 9.86 -13.73 -6.18
C PRO A 81 9.84 -15.16 -6.72
N ALA A 82 10.48 -16.10 -6.02
CA ALA A 82 10.51 -17.51 -6.40
C ALA A 82 9.12 -18.16 -6.47
N LEU A 83 8.12 -17.59 -5.78
CA LEU A 83 6.74 -18.07 -5.79
C LEU A 83 5.79 -17.12 -6.54
N GLY A 84 6.29 -15.98 -7.04
CA GLY A 84 5.43 -14.94 -7.62
C GLY A 84 4.44 -14.37 -6.61
N LEU A 85 4.86 -14.18 -5.35
CA LEU A 85 4.00 -13.67 -4.28
C LEU A 85 4.58 -12.42 -3.63
N VAL A 86 3.68 -11.60 -3.09
CA VAL A 86 3.99 -10.55 -2.12
C VAL A 86 3.12 -10.80 -0.90
N VAL A 87 3.76 -10.95 0.26
CA VAL A 87 3.09 -11.18 1.54
C VAL A 87 3.02 -9.86 2.29
N PHE A 88 1.82 -9.52 2.76
CA PHE A 88 1.57 -8.37 3.61
C PHE A 88 1.28 -8.86 5.01
N GLN A 89 2.09 -8.42 5.97
CA GLN A 89 1.85 -8.69 7.38
C GLN A 89 1.19 -7.46 8.00
N GLY A 90 -0.06 -7.62 8.44
CA GLY A 90 -0.80 -6.60 9.20
C GLY A 90 -0.42 -6.60 10.68
N LEU A 91 -1.03 -5.69 11.45
CA LEU A 91 -0.94 -5.72 12.91
C LEU A 91 -1.93 -6.76 13.44
N VAL A 92 -1.43 -7.83 14.04
CA VAL A 92 -2.26 -8.82 14.71
C VAL A 92 -1.94 -8.79 16.19
N ASP A 93 -2.92 -8.41 17.02
CA ASP A 93 -2.83 -8.57 18.46
C ASP A 93 -3.34 -9.97 18.84
N PHE A 94 -2.54 -10.71 19.60
CA PHE A 94 -2.92 -12.02 20.09
C PHE A 94 -2.32 -12.24 21.47
N SER A 95 -3.06 -12.94 22.33
CA SER A 95 -2.58 -13.39 23.63
C SER A 95 -2.85 -14.87 23.80
N ALA A 96 -1.96 -15.55 24.52
CA ALA A 96 -2.20 -16.93 24.92
C ALA A 96 -3.16 -16.93 26.12
N VAL A 97 -4.27 -17.65 26.00
CA VAL A 97 -5.22 -17.86 27.10
C VAL A 97 -5.07 -19.31 27.57
N ARG A 98 -5.08 -19.53 28.89
CA ARG A 98 -5.00 -20.88 29.46
C ARG A 98 -6.36 -21.56 29.34
N SER A 99 -6.37 -22.86 28.99
CA SER A 99 -7.62 -23.62 28.77
C SER A 99 -8.53 -23.73 30.01
N ASP A 100 -8.01 -23.48 31.21
CA ASP A 100 -8.74 -23.63 32.47
C ASP A 100 -9.58 -22.38 32.81
N ASP A 101 -9.51 -21.31 32.00
CA ASP A 101 -10.20 -20.02 32.19
C ASP A 101 -11.39 -19.80 31.22
N LEU A 102 -11.96 -20.87 30.64
CA LEU A 102 -13.13 -20.83 29.74
C LEU A 102 -14.39 -21.46 30.36
#